data_AF-A0A4R4R0T9-F1
#
_entry.id   AF-A0A4R4R0T9-F1
#
_cell.length_a   1.000
_cell.length_b   1.000
_cell.length_c   1.000
_cell.angle_alpha   90.00
_cell.angle_beta   90.00
_cell.angle_gamma   90.00
#
_symmetry.space_group_name_H-M   'P 1'
#
loop_
_entity.id
_entity.type
_entity.pdbx_description
1 polymer ?
#
loop_
_entity_poly.entity_id
_entity_poly.type
_entity_poly.pdbx_seq_one_letter_code
_entity_poly.pdbx_strand_id
1 'polypeptide(L)'
;MREDSDLREMRGVLRGQLADWVSRRFPDGTSPQWWLSIFESLEVSASPFREVTPERRAEDLNLAAEAILLAVKLGGVRAAIGAYWMLRIAALALRFDPPVPGLPRILTPDGSAGWALQQIPLTRERAIAESETRRVEYLNPGEGFYAPVGGEVTLAGEVAFSELQDVELILSALPWVCSHLKDKEIESNVRSWLEIRGNL
;
A
#
# COMPACT_ATOMS: atom_id res chain seq x y z
N MET A 1 18.16 -12.81 -8.27
CA MET A 1 18.47 -13.11 -9.70
C MET A 1 17.24 -13.41 -10.55
N ARG A 2 16.10 -13.87 -9.98
CA ARG A 2 14.83 -14.07 -10.73
C ARG A 2 13.98 -12.79 -10.82
N GLU A 3 13.99 -11.96 -9.77
CA GLU A 3 13.23 -10.70 -9.68
C GLU A 3 13.67 -9.65 -10.71
N ASP A 4 14.98 -9.53 -10.95
CA ASP A 4 15.53 -8.67 -12.02
C ASP A 4 15.09 -9.12 -13.43
N SER A 5 14.78 -10.41 -13.61
CA SER A 5 14.23 -10.93 -14.88
C SER A 5 12.75 -10.55 -15.01
N ASP A 6 11.97 -10.77 -13.96
CA ASP A 6 10.53 -10.46 -13.95
C ASP A 6 10.26 -8.98 -14.19
N LEU A 7 10.97 -8.10 -13.48
CA LEU A 7 10.83 -6.66 -13.67
C LEU A 7 11.20 -6.25 -15.10
N ARG A 8 12.29 -6.80 -15.64
CA ARG A 8 12.73 -6.54 -17.02
C ARG A 8 11.68 -6.96 -18.04
N GLU A 9 11.08 -8.13 -17.85
CA GLU A 9 9.98 -8.62 -18.70
C GLU A 9 8.75 -7.70 -18.60
N MET A 10 8.35 -7.30 -17.38
CA MET A 10 7.21 -6.39 -17.16
C MET A 10 7.38 -5.04 -17.88
N ARG A 11 8.60 -4.49 -17.91
CA ARG A 11 8.90 -3.24 -18.65
C ARG A 11 8.78 -3.38 -20.16
N GLY A 12 8.87 -4.61 -20.69
CA GLY A 12 8.63 -4.90 -22.09
C GLY A 12 7.15 -5.07 -22.45
N VAL A 13 6.25 -5.08 -21.46
CA VAL A 13 4.82 -5.22 -21.66
C VAL A 13 4.22 -3.88 -22.11
N LEU A 14 3.38 -3.90 -23.14
CA LEU A 14 2.66 -2.71 -23.58
C LEU A 14 1.70 -2.23 -22.49
N ARG A 15 1.56 -0.91 -22.35
CA ARG A 15 0.68 -0.28 -21.35
C ARG A 15 -0.73 -0.85 -21.44
N GLY A 16 -1.30 -1.26 -20.29
CA GLY A 16 -2.63 -1.86 -20.21
C GLY A 16 -2.69 -3.35 -20.52
N GLN A 17 -1.58 -3.99 -20.93
CA GLN A 17 -1.50 -5.44 -21.13
C GLN A 17 -0.86 -6.17 -19.95
N LEU A 18 -0.59 -5.48 -18.84
CA LEU A 18 0.03 -6.09 -17.67
C LEU A 18 -0.84 -7.22 -17.10
N ALA A 19 -2.16 -7.04 -17.06
CA ALA A 19 -3.09 -8.07 -16.61
C ALA A 19 -2.98 -9.37 -17.43
N ASP A 20 -2.91 -9.26 -18.75
CA ASP A 20 -2.78 -10.40 -19.67
C ASP A 20 -1.42 -11.08 -19.55
N TRP A 21 -0.36 -10.29 -19.33
CA TRP A 21 0.97 -10.83 -19.07
C TRP A 21 1.02 -11.61 -17.75
N VAL A 22 0.50 -11.03 -16.65
CA VAL A 22 0.45 -11.68 -15.34
C VAL A 22 -0.36 -12.98 -15.41
N SER A 23 -1.54 -12.95 -16.05
CA SER A 23 -2.43 -14.13 -16.16
C SER A 23 -1.78 -15.27 -16.95
N ARG A 24 -0.98 -14.96 -17.98
CA ARG A 24 -0.23 -15.99 -18.73
C ARG A 24 0.94 -16.55 -17.94
N ARG A 25 1.64 -15.72 -17.16
CA ARG A 25 2.80 -16.14 -16.36
C ARG A 25 2.39 -16.94 -15.13
N PHE A 26 1.26 -16.58 -14.54
CA PHE A 26 0.74 -17.14 -13.29
C PHE A 26 -0.73 -17.54 -13.47
N PRO A 27 -1.01 -18.64 -14.20
CA PRO A 27 -2.38 -19.06 -14.51
C PRO A 27 -3.18 -19.41 -13.25
N ASP A 28 -2.52 -19.88 -12.20
CA ASP A 28 -3.13 -20.26 -10.92
C ASP A 28 -3.16 -19.11 -9.90
N GLY A 29 -2.81 -17.89 -10.33
CA GLY A 29 -2.69 -16.73 -9.46
C GLY A 29 -1.28 -16.51 -8.93
N THR A 30 -1.10 -15.37 -8.26
CA THR A 30 0.19 -14.84 -7.81
C THR A 30 0.23 -14.77 -6.29
N SER A 31 1.38 -15.11 -5.70
CA SER A 31 1.58 -14.95 -4.26
C SER A 31 1.66 -13.46 -3.87
N PRO A 32 1.17 -13.05 -2.68
CA PRO A 32 1.35 -11.69 -2.18
C PRO A 32 2.82 -11.26 -2.09
N GLN A 33 3.72 -12.18 -1.76
CA GLN A 33 5.16 -11.92 -1.64
C GLN A 33 5.77 -11.51 -3.00
N TRP A 34 5.30 -12.10 -4.10
CA TRP A 34 5.75 -11.72 -5.42
C TRP A 34 5.33 -10.28 -5.77
N TRP A 35 4.07 -9.89 -5.48
CA TRP A 35 3.62 -8.52 -5.68
C TRP A 35 4.43 -7.52 -4.86
N LEU A 36 4.67 -7.82 -3.58
CA LEU A 36 5.46 -6.97 -2.70
C LEU A 36 6.89 -6.79 -3.22
N SER A 37 7.54 -7.87 -3.68
CA SER A 37 8.87 -7.82 -4.31
C SER A 37 8.88 -6.94 -5.57
N ILE A 38 7.84 -7.02 -6.40
CA ILE A 38 7.69 -6.13 -7.57
C ILE A 38 7.55 -4.67 -7.15
N PHE A 39 6.76 -4.36 -6.13
CA PHE A 39 6.59 -2.99 -5.64
C PHE A 39 7.90 -2.42 -5.10
N GLU A 40 8.62 -3.19 -4.28
CA GLU A 40 9.93 -2.82 -3.74
C GLU A 40 10.95 -2.59 -4.86
N SER A 41 10.99 -3.49 -5.86
CA SER A 41 11.89 -3.37 -7.00
C SER A 41 11.62 -2.12 -7.83
N LEU A 42 10.34 -1.77 -8.03
CA LEU A 42 9.93 -0.55 -8.73
C LEU A 42 10.23 0.71 -7.93
N GLU A 43 10.01 0.71 -6.62
CA GLU A 43 10.41 1.81 -5.72
C GLU A 43 11.92 2.05 -5.80
N VAL A 44 12.72 0.98 -5.67
CA VAL A 44 14.18 1.05 -5.74
C VAL A 44 14.65 1.55 -7.09
N SER A 45 14.01 1.12 -8.18
CA SER A 45 14.37 1.55 -9.53
C SER A 45 14.03 3.01 -9.81
N ALA A 46 12.86 3.47 -9.34
CA ALA A 46 12.41 4.84 -9.50
C ALA A 46 13.08 5.82 -8.52
N SER A 47 13.87 5.33 -7.57
CA SER A 47 14.51 6.12 -6.53
C SER A 47 15.33 7.31 -7.06
N PRO A 48 15.32 8.48 -6.39
CA PRO A 48 16.15 9.63 -6.74
C PRO A 48 17.65 9.33 -6.77
N PHE A 49 18.10 8.32 -6.01
CA PHE A 49 19.52 7.94 -5.92
C PHE A 49 19.98 7.00 -7.05
N ARG A 50 19.07 6.58 -7.94
CA ARG A 50 19.42 5.79 -9.11
C ARG A 50 19.71 6.69 -10.31
N GLU A 51 20.84 6.43 -10.96
CA GLU A 51 21.21 7.02 -12.24
C GLU A 51 20.39 6.39 -13.37
N VAL A 52 19.17 6.86 -13.54
CA VAL A 52 18.26 6.50 -14.64
C VAL A 52 17.73 7.76 -15.30
N THR A 53 17.36 7.64 -16.58
CA THR A 53 16.79 8.78 -17.32
C THR A 53 15.42 9.19 -16.74
N PRO A 54 15.02 10.46 -16.88
CA PRO A 54 13.69 10.91 -16.45
C PRO A 54 12.55 10.11 -17.07
N GLU A 55 12.67 9.72 -18.33
CA GLU A 55 11.68 8.92 -19.06
C GLU A 55 11.55 7.53 -18.43
N ARG A 56 12.69 6.88 -18.15
CA ARG A 56 12.68 5.57 -17.50
C ARG A 56 12.07 5.63 -16.10
N ARG A 57 12.36 6.68 -15.36
CA ARG A 57 11.77 6.88 -14.05
C ARG A 57 10.25 7.07 -14.14
N ALA A 58 9.78 7.84 -15.11
CA ALA A 58 8.35 7.99 -15.37
C ALA A 58 7.70 6.64 -15.73
N GLU A 59 8.35 5.82 -16.57
CA GLU A 59 7.90 4.46 -16.89
C GLU A 59 7.78 3.58 -15.65
N ASP A 60 8.81 3.54 -14.80
CA ASP A 60 8.82 2.70 -13.60
C ASP A 60 7.76 3.17 -12.58
N LEU A 61 7.55 4.48 -12.41
CA LEU A 61 6.48 5.00 -11.56
C LEU A 61 5.09 4.66 -12.11
N ASN A 62 4.88 4.80 -13.42
CA ASN A 62 3.63 4.39 -14.07
C ASN A 62 3.38 2.88 -13.88
N LEU A 63 4.41 2.06 -14.08
CA LEU A 63 4.34 0.62 -13.92
C LEU A 63 4.05 0.24 -12.46
N ALA A 64 4.61 0.96 -11.49
CA ALA A 64 4.29 0.76 -10.06
C ALA A 64 2.81 1.00 -9.79
N ALA A 65 2.24 2.10 -10.27
CA ALA A 65 0.82 2.39 -10.11
C ALA A 65 -0.07 1.30 -10.77
N GLU A 66 0.28 0.87 -11.98
CA GLU A 66 -0.45 -0.19 -12.70
C GLU A 66 -0.36 -1.53 -11.97
N ALA A 67 0.82 -1.91 -11.49
CA ALA A 67 1.04 -3.16 -10.75
C ALA A 67 0.28 -3.16 -9.41
N ILE A 68 0.29 -2.06 -8.66
CA ILE A 68 -0.44 -1.94 -7.39
C ILE A 68 -1.95 -2.09 -7.61
N LEU A 69 -2.51 -1.35 -8.58
CA LEU A 69 -3.92 -1.43 -8.92
C LEU A 69 -4.32 -2.84 -9.36
N LEU A 70 -3.47 -3.49 -10.18
CA LEU A 70 -3.71 -4.84 -10.65
C LEU A 70 -3.66 -5.85 -9.51
N ALA A 71 -2.69 -5.74 -8.61
CA ALA A 71 -2.55 -6.64 -7.47
C ALA A 71 -3.77 -6.59 -6.55
N VAL A 72 -4.30 -5.39 -6.26
CA VAL A 72 -5.54 -5.23 -5.48
C VAL A 72 -6.73 -5.81 -6.25
N LYS A 73 -6.86 -5.49 -7.54
CA LYS A 73 -7.96 -5.98 -8.39
C LYS A 73 -8.02 -7.50 -8.48
N LEU A 74 -6.86 -8.17 -8.56
CA LEU A 74 -6.76 -9.62 -8.65
C LEU A 74 -6.83 -10.32 -7.28
N GLY A 75 -6.95 -9.58 -6.18
CA GLY A 75 -6.85 -10.14 -4.83
C GLY A 75 -5.46 -10.68 -4.47
N GLY A 76 -4.43 -10.32 -5.26
CA GLY A 76 -3.04 -10.71 -5.01
C GLY A 76 -2.43 -10.01 -3.79
N VAL A 77 -2.96 -8.84 -3.43
CA VAL A 77 -2.69 -8.17 -2.14
C VAL A 77 -3.98 -7.58 -1.58
N ARG A 78 -4.02 -7.40 -0.26
CA ARG A 78 -5.13 -6.70 0.41
C ARG A 78 -5.17 -5.23 -0.01
N ALA A 79 -6.37 -4.66 -0.07
CA ALA A 79 -6.59 -3.28 -0.48
C ALA A 79 -5.77 -2.27 0.33
N ALA A 80 -5.65 -2.46 1.65
CA ALA A 80 -4.85 -1.61 2.51
C ALA A 80 -3.35 -1.65 2.22
N ILE A 81 -2.81 -2.82 1.85
CA ILE A 81 -1.42 -2.96 1.39
C ILE A 81 -1.24 -2.18 0.09
N GLY A 82 -2.18 -2.30 -0.84
CA GLY A 82 -2.16 -1.53 -2.08
C GLY A 82 -2.20 -0.02 -1.83
N ALA A 83 -3.10 0.44 -0.96
CA ALA A 83 -3.22 1.85 -0.54
C ALA A 83 -1.93 2.39 0.06
N TYR A 84 -1.32 1.64 0.98
CA TYR A 84 -0.02 1.97 1.56
C TYR A 84 1.07 2.14 0.49
N TRP A 85 1.19 1.17 -0.43
CA TRP A 85 2.18 1.23 -1.50
C TRP A 85 1.92 2.36 -2.48
N MET A 86 0.66 2.65 -2.83
CA MET A 86 0.31 3.77 -3.70
C MET A 86 0.72 5.11 -3.08
N LEU A 87 0.42 5.32 -1.79
CA LEU A 87 0.85 6.50 -1.05
C LEU A 87 2.37 6.61 -0.98
N ARG A 88 3.07 5.48 -0.80
CA ARG A 88 4.53 5.42 -0.80
C ARG A 88 5.14 5.84 -2.14
N ILE A 89 4.61 5.33 -3.24
CA ILE A 89 5.08 5.67 -4.60
C ILE A 89 4.72 7.13 -4.95
N ALA A 90 3.55 7.62 -4.55
CA ALA A 90 3.19 9.02 -4.71
C ALA A 90 4.14 9.94 -3.92
N ALA A 91 4.46 9.57 -2.67
CA ALA A 91 5.44 10.30 -1.87
C ALA A 91 6.86 10.26 -2.46
N LEU A 92 7.25 9.15 -3.10
CA LEU A 92 8.50 9.05 -3.86
C LEU A 92 8.51 10.04 -5.03
N ALA A 93 7.41 10.11 -5.80
CA ALA A 93 7.27 11.02 -6.93
C ALA A 93 7.37 12.50 -6.53
N LEU A 94 6.96 12.86 -5.31
CA LEU A 94 7.08 14.22 -4.76
C LEU A 94 8.52 14.66 -4.48
N ARG A 95 9.48 13.73 -4.43
CA ARG A 95 10.89 14.06 -4.15
C ARG A 95 11.62 14.64 -5.35
N PHE A 96 11.01 14.66 -6.54
CA PHE A 96 11.62 15.15 -7.76
C PHE A 96 11.29 16.62 -8.00
N ASP A 97 12.35 17.42 -8.21
CA ASP A 97 12.28 18.80 -8.66
C ASP A 97 13.21 18.98 -9.87
N PRO A 98 12.69 19.21 -11.09
CA PRO A 98 11.27 19.40 -11.41
C PRO A 98 10.43 18.11 -11.28
N PRO A 99 9.08 18.23 -11.15
CA PRO A 99 8.18 17.08 -11.08
C PRO A 99 8.31 16.16 -12.30
N VAL A 100 8.19 14.85 -12.07
CA VAL A 100 8.24 13.86 -13.16
C VAL A 100 7.05 14.04 -14.11
N PRO A 101 7.28 14.27 -15.42
CA PRO A 101 6.21 14.49 -16.37
C PRO A 101 5.46 13.19 -16.69
N GLY A 102 4.19 13.30 -17.08
CA GLY A 102 3.40 12.17 -17.61
C GLY A 102 3.00 11.11 -16.59
N LEU A 103 3.07 11.42 -15.29
CA LEU A 103 2.56 10.54 -14.24
C LEU A 103 1.03 10.47 -14.26
N PRO A 104 0.44 9.30 -13.94
CA PRO A 104 -1.00 9.13 -13.90
C PRO A 104 -1.58 9.91 -12.71
N ARG A 105 -2.84 10.35 -12.83
CA ARG A 105 -3.52 11.14 -11.78
C ARG A 105 -3.51 10.46 -10.41
N ILE A 106 -3.51 9.13 -10.37
CA ILE A 106 -3.48 8.39 -9.10
C ILE A 106 -2.17 8.56 -8.31
N LEU A 107 -1.08 8.99 -8.95
CA LEU A 107 0.19 9.30 -8.28
C LEU A 107 0.33 10.76 -7.84
N THR A 108 -0.70 11.60 -8.04
CA THR A 108 -0.72 12.91 -7.39
C THR A 108 -1.06 12.74 -5.90
N PRO A 109 -0.71 13.73 -5.04
CA PRO A 109 -1.13 13.72 -3.64
C PRO A 109 -2.64 13.51 -3.48
N ASP A 110 -3.44 14.27 -4.22
CA ASP A 110 -4.91 14.19 -4.17
C ASP A 110 -5.41 12.82 -4.67
N GLY A 111 -4.87 12.32 -5.79
CA GLY A 111 -5.30 11.06 -6.38
C GLY A 111 -4.96 9.84 -5.52
N SER A 112 -3.75 9.81 -4.96
CA SER A 112 -3.31 8.71 -4.08
C SER A 112 -4.03 8.73 -2.74
N ALA A 113 -4.21 9.90 -2.12
CA ALA A 113 -4.97 10.04 -0.88
C ALA A 113 -6.45 9.69 -1.07
N GLY A 114 -7.09 10.21 -2.12
CA GLY A 114 -8.49 9.91 -2.43
C GLY A 114 -8.71 8.41 -2.68
N TRP A 115 -7.82 7.76 -3.43
CA TRP A 115 -7.90 6.32 -3.64
C TRP A 115 -7.66 5.52 -2.35
N ALA A 116 -6.67 5.91 -1.54
CA ALA A 116 -6.37 5.24 -0.27
C ALA A 116 -7.54 5.34 0.73
N LEU A 117 -8.22 6.48 0.83
CA LEU A 117 -9.41 6.65 1.66
C LEU A 117 -10.54 5.69 1.27
N GLN A 118 -10.70 5.38 -0.01
CA GLN A 118 -11.68 4.41 -0.50
C GLN A 118 -11.32 2.96 -0.13
N GLN A 119 -10.08 2.68 0.26
CA GLN A 119 -9.62 1.34 0.64
C GLN A 119 -9.67 1.09 2.15
N ILE A 120 -10.11 2.07 2.95
CA ILE A 120 -10.28 1.91 4.39
C ILE A 120 -11.48 0.96 4.63
N PRO A 121 -11.29 -0.20 5.28
CA PRO A 121 -12.34 -1.21 5.42
C PRO A 121 -13.40 -0.84 6.47
N LEU A 122 -13.07 0.05 7.40
CA LEU A 122 -13.94 0.45 8.51
C LEU A 122 -14.43 1.88 8.36
N THR A 123 -15.60 2.17 8.94
CA THR A 123 -15.97 3.55 9.24
C THR A 123 -15.11 4.09 10.38
N ARG A 124 -15.03 5.43 10.48
CA ARG A 124 -14.25 6.11 11.52
C ARG A 124 -14.72 5.72 12.93
N GLU A 125 -16.03 5.68 13.13
CA GLU A 125 -16.65 5.32 14.41
C GLU A 125 -16.34 3.87 14.79
N ARG A 126 -16.34 2.96 13.80
CA ARG A 126 -16.02 1.55 14.00
C ARG A 126 -14.55 1.36 14.36
N ALA A 127 -13.64 2.04 13.67
CA ALA A 127 -12.21 1.99 13.96
C ALA A 127 -11.89 2.48 15.40
N ILE A 128 -12.55 3.55 15.86
CA ILE A 128 -12.42 4.04 17.25
C ILE A 128 -12.91 2.99 18.24
N ALA A 129 -14.12 2.46 18.04
CA ALA A 129 -14.70 1.47 18.96
C ALA A 129 -13.87 0.17 19.03
N GLU A 130 -13.33 -0.29 17.90
CA GLU A 130 -12.46 -1.46 17.86
C GLU A 130 -11.12 -1.20 18.55
N SER A 131 -10.52 -0.01 18.37
CA SER A 131 -9.33 0.39 19.12
C SER A 131 -9.57 0.43 20.62
N GLU A 132 -10.67 1.04 21.07
CA GLU A 132 -11.02 1.11 22.49
C GLU A 132 -11.21 -0.28 23.10
N THR A 133 -11.88 -1.18 22.37
CA THR A 133 -12.06 -2.58 22.78
C THR A 133 -10.72 -3.27 22.94
N ARG A 134 -9.84 -3.15 21.93
CA ARG A 134 -8.49 -3.72 21.96
C ARG A 134 -7.70 -3.17 23.14
N ARG A 135 -7.78 -1.87 23.41
CA ARG A 135 -7.12 -1.22 24.56
C ARG A 135 -7.60 -1.79 25.89
N VAL A 136 -8.90 -2.05 26.06
CA VAL A 136 -9.44 -2.67 27.27
C VAL A 136 -8.94 -4.10 27.44
N GLU A 137 -8.85 -4.88 26.36
CA GLU A 137 -8.28 -6.24 26.37
C GLU A 137 -6.79 -6.24 26.76
N TYR A 138 -6.01 -5.30 26.20
CA TYR A 138 -4.59 -5.12 26.53
C TYR A 138 -4.37 -4.71 28.01
N LEU A 139 -5.27 -3.88 28.57
CA LEU A 139 -5.16 -3.38 29.95
C LEU A 139 -5.69 -4.37 30.99
N ASN A 140 -6.54 -5.32 30.59
CA ASN A 140 -7.05 -6.40 31.43
C ASN A 140 -6.71 -7.77 30.84
N PRO A 141 -5.43 -8.11 30.69
CA PRO A 141 -5.03 -9.36 30.06
C PRO A 141 -5.43 -10.54 30.94
N GLY A 142 -6.25 -11.45 30.41
CA GLY A 142 -6.52 -12.75 31.05
C GLY A 142 -5.31 -13.69 30.96
N GLU A 143 -5.38 -14.85 31.62
CA GLU A 143 -4.28 -15.84 31.66
C GLU A 143 -3.84 -16.34 30.26
N GLY A 144 -4.70 -16.24 29.24
CA GLY A 144 -4.38 -16.62 27.85
C GLY A 144 -3.83 -15.50 26.96
N PHE A 145 -3.62 -14.29 27.51
CA PHE A 145 -3.17 -13.14 26.73
C PHE A 145 -1.69 -13.22 26.31
N TYR A 146 -0.85 -13.80 27.17
CA TYR A 146 0.57 -14.01 26.87
C TYR A 146 0.78 -15.38 26.24
N ALA A 147 1.61 -15.45 25.19
CA ALA A 147 2.05 -16.74 24.66
C ALA A 147 2.74 -17.55 25.78
N PRO A 148 2.36 -18.82 26.00
CA PRO A 148 2.93 -19.63 27.07
C PRO A 148 4.45 -19.76 26.88
N VAL A 149 5.21 -19.39 27.90
CA VAL A 149 6.68 -19.55 27.89
C VAL A 149 7.00 -21.05 27.94
N GLY A 150 7.49 -21.59 26.82
CA GLY A 150 7.89 -23.01 26.70
C GLY A 150 6.77 -23.97 26.29
N GLY A 151 5.59 -23.47 25.89
CA GLY A 151 4.53 -24.30 25.29
C GLY A 151 4.71 -24.47 23.78
N GLU A 152 4.22 -25.56 23.21
CA GLU A 152 4.09 -25.68 21.75
C GLU A 152 3.14 -24.57 21.26
N VAL A 153 3.68 -23.63 20.47
CA VAL A 153 2.87 -22.64 19.76
C VAL A 153 2.17 -23.38 18.63
N THR A 154 0.99 -23.93 18.90
CA THR A 154 0.06 -24.26 17.83
C THR A 154 -0.36 -22.95 17.19
N LEU A 155 0.19 -22.63 16.02
CA LEU A 155 -0.36 -21.64 15.09
C LEU A 155 -1.69 -22.21 14.55
N ALA A 156 -2.65 -22.43 15.44
CA ALA A 156 -3.97 -22.95 15.13
C ALA A 156 -4.82 -21.76 14.65
N GLY A 157 -4.72 -21.46 13.35
CA GLY A 157 -5.50 -20.45 12.67
C GLY A 157 -4.65 -19.72 11.63
N GLU A 158 -5.18 -19.55 10.42
CA GLU A 158 -4.71 -18.49 9.54
C GLU A 158 -4.62 -17.20 10.36
N VAL A 159 -3.45 -16.56 10.37
CA VAL A 159 -3.27 -15.26 11.04
C VAL A 159 -4.14 -14.26 10.28
N ALA A 160 -5.39 -14.12 10.72
CA ALA A 160 -6.32 -13.16 10.18
C ALA A 160 -5.89 -11.78 10.67
N PHE A 161 -5.31 -10.98 9.78
CA PHE A 161 -5.06 -9.57 10.05
C PHE A 161 -6.39 -8.87 10.27
N SER A 162 -6.49 -8.06 11.33
CA SER A 162 -7.73 -7.35 11.63
C SER A 162 -7.95 -6.18 10.68
N GLU A 163 -9.21 -5.85 10.39
CA GLU A 163 -9.56 -4.66 9.59
C GLU A 163 -9.02 -3.38 10.24
N LEU A 164 -8.91 -3.34 11.58
CA LEU A 164 -8.26 -2.25 12.30
C LEU A 164 -6.77 -2.09 11.94
N GLN A 165 -6.01 -3.18 11.76
CA GLN A 165 -4.61 -3.10 11.30
C GLN A 165 -4.51 -2.54 9.87
N ASP A 166 -5.51 -2.81 9.04
CA ASP A 166 -5.59 -2.26 7.68
C ASP A 166 -5.86 -0.76 7.69
N VAL A 167 -6.73 -0.30 8.60
CA VAL A 167 -6.92 1.14 8.86
C VAL A 167 -5.59 1.76 9.32
N GLU A 168 -4.97 1.22 10.37
CA GLU A 168 -3.69 1.72 10.92
C GLU A 168 -2.59 1.81 9.84
N LEU A 169 -2.50 0.81 8.97
CA LEU A 169 -1.53 0.78 7.88
C LEU A 169 -1.72 1.95 6.92
N ILE A 170 -2.95 2.21 6.46
CA ILE A 170 -3.25 3.33 5.57
C ILE A 170 -2.97 4.67 6.28
N LEU A 171 -3.46 4.83 7.51
CA LEU A 171 -3.28 6.06 8.30
C LEU A 171 -1.81 6.36 8.61
N SER A 172 -0.96 5.34 8.66
CA SER A 172 0.49 5.51 8.84
C SER A 172 1.17 6.19 7.64
N ALA A 173 0.62 6.02 6.43
CA ALA A 173 1.20 6.48 5.17
C ALA A 173 0.61 7.81 4.67
N LEU A 174 -0.65 8.14 5.01
CA LEU A 174 -1.30 9.40 4.63
C LEU A 174 -0.47 10.67 4.94
N PRO A 175 0.27 10.78 6.06
CA PRO A 175 1.09 11.96 6.35
C PRO A 175 2.15 12.26 5.29
N TRP A 176 2.58 11.28 4.50
CA TRP A 176 3.61 11.48 3.46
C TRP A 176 3.15 12.38 2.30
N VAL A 177 1.84 12.46 2.06
CA VAL A 177 1.26 13.28 0.99
C VAL A 177 0.37 14.42 1.50
N CYS A 178 -0.01 14.38 2.79
CA CYS A 178 -0.98 15.30 3.39
C CYS A 178 -0.63 16.79 3.21
N SER A 179 0.64 17.17 3.32
CA SER A 179 1.07 18.58 3.17
C SER A 179 1.03 19.09 1.72
N HIS A 180 0.76 18.22 0.75
CA HIS A 180 0.76 18.51 -0.68
C HIS A 180 -0.64 18.40 -1.32
N LEU A 181 -1.67 18.15 -0.51
CA LEU A 181 -3.06 18.09 -0.97
C LEU A 181 -3.55 19.47 -1.40
N LYS A 182 -4.28 19.51 -2.52
CA LYS A 182 -4.88 20.72 -3.09
C LYS A 182 -6.40 20.64 -3.08
N ASP A 183 -6.96 19.43 -3.15
CA ASP A 183 -8.40 19.20 -3.03
C ASP A 183 -8.85 19.34 -1.58
N LYS A 184 -9.76 20.28 -1.32
CA LYS A 184 -10.24 20.60 0.04
C LYS A 184 -11.13 19.53 0.64
N GLU A 185 -11.85 18.77 -0.19
CA GLU A 185 -12.68 17.67 0.29
C GLU A 185 -11.79 16.51 0.76
N ILE A 186 -10.80 16.15 -0.06
CA ILE A 186 -9.83 15.11 0.27
C ILE A 186 -9.00 15.51 1.50
N GLU A 187 -8.51 16.75 1.53
CA GLU A 187 -7.76 17.28 2.68
C GLU A 187 -8.56 17.20 3.98
N SER A 188 -9.82 17.62 3.96
CA SER A 188 -10.72 17.54 5.11
C SER A 188 -10.92 16.11 5.58
N ASN A 189 -11.17 15.18 4.64
CA ASN A 189 -11.38 13.77 4.95
C ASN A 189 -10.13 13.13 5.55
N VAL A 190 -8.95 13.34 4.93
CA VAL A 190 -7.65 12.88 5.47
C VAL A 190 -7.42 13.39 6.88
N ARG A 191 -7.65 14.68 7.15
CA ARG A 191 -7.49 15.25 8.50
C ARG A 191 -8.41 14.59 9.52
N SER A 192 -9.68 14.38 9.19
CA SER A 192 -10.64 13.75 10.10
C SER A 192 -10.24 12.32 10.51
N TRP A 193 -9.57 11.60 9.60
CA TRP A 193 -8.99 10.28 9.84
C TRP A 193 -7.67 10.35 10.61
N LEU A 194 -6.79 11.33 10.34
CA LEU A 194 -5.54 11.47 11.07
C LEU A 194 -5.76 11.91 12.54
N GLU A 195 -6.81 12.66 12.82
CA GLU A 195 -7.20 13.04 14.19
C GLU A 195 -7.52 11.82 15.05
N ILE A 196 -8.08 10.74 14.49
CA ILE A 196 -8.36 9.53 15.27
C ILE A 196 -7.12 8.73 15.58
N ARG A 197 -6.01 8.90 14.85
CA ARG A 197 -4.75 8.18 15.12
C ARG A 197 -4.19 8.51 16.51
N GLY A 198 -4.51 9.66 17.08
CA GLY A 198 -4.19 9.96 18.49
C GLY A 198 -4.99 9.11 19.51
N ASN A 199 -6.06 8.46 19.05
CA ASN A 199 -6.95 7.58 19.81
C ASN A 199 -6.82 6.10 19.39
N LEU A 200 -6.01 5.79 18.37
CA LEU A 200 -5.67 4.43 17.94
C LEU A 200 -4.42 3.93 18.70
#